data_AF-A0A959C460-F1
#
_entry.id   AF-A0A959C460-F1
#
_cell.length_a   1.000
_cell.length_b   1.000
_cell.length_c   1.000
_cell.angle_alpha   90.00
_cell.angle_beta   90.00
_cell.angle_gamma   90.00
#
_symmetry.space_group_name_H-M   'P 1'
#
loop_
_entity.id
_entity.type
_entity.pdbx_description
1 polymer ?
#
loop_
_entity_poly.entity_id
_entity_poly.type
_entity_poly.pdbx_seq_one_letter_code
_entity_poly.pdbx_strand_id
1 'polypeptide(L)'
;QEFYAEQALADPLAVFERLNTFGRSPFATFMRWHDRYLLSASPERFLKKAGQTLISQPIKGTRRRGDSPAADEENRRDLQNSQKDRAENVMIVDLVRNDLARHCEPGSVQVDELFGIYTFRTVHQMISTVRGTLRAGVHPIGALRSAFPPGSMTGAPKVMAMELIERYEHTRRGLYSGGVGYMTPVGDFDFNVVIRSILYNAASQYISVQVGGAIVYDSEPEQEYEECLLKAEAMIRALKG
;
A
#
# COMPACT_ATOMS: atom_id res chain seq x y z
N GLN A 1 14.01 -0.65 -2.40
CA GLN A 1 15.15 -0.77 -1.46
C GLN A 1 14.78 -1.72 -0.32
N GLU A 2 15.69 -2.61 0.05
CA GLU A 2 15.57 -3.44 1.26
C GLU A 2 16.58 -2.99 2.32
N PHE A 3 16.11 -2.86 3.55
CA PHE A 3 16.94 -2.76 4.75
C PHE A 3 16.75 -4.04 5.54
N TYR A 4 17.84 -4.70 5.92
CA TYR A 4 17.76 -5.97 6.61
C TYR A 4 18.75 -6.08 7.78
N ALA A 5 18.46 -7.02 8.67
CA ALA A 5 19.33 -7.38 9.78
C ALA A 5 19.21 -8.88 10.06
N GLU A 6 20.33 -9.53 10.36
CA GLU A 6 20.39 -10.92 10.84
C GLU A 6 20.42 -10.91 12.37
N GLN A 7 19.26 -10.69 12.97
CA GLN A 7 19.09 -10.62 14.41
C GLN A 7 17.72 -11.16 14.82
N ALA A 8 17.69 -11.88 15.94
CA ALA A 8 16.44 -12.34 16.52
C ALA A 8 15.62 -11.16 17.08
N LEU A 9 14.33 -11.12 16.78
CA LEU A 9 13.37 -10.31 17.51
C LEU A 9 12.89 -11.10 18.73
N ALA A 10 13.28 -10.65 19.93
CA ALA A 10 12.87 -11.27 21.19
C ALA A 10 11.35 -11.26 21.37
N ASP A 11 10.70 -10.14 21.04
CA ASP A 11 9.25 -9.99 21.09
C ASP A 11 8.72 -9.24 19.85
N PRO A 12 8.33 -9.98 18.78
CA PRO A 12 7.73 -9.39 17.60
C PRO A 12 6.42 -8.66 17.88
N LEU A 13 5.65 -9.06 18.91
CA LEU A 13 4.39 -8.40 19.24
C LEU A 13 4.66 -7.00 19.81
N ALA A 14 5.62 -6.88 20.73
CA ALA A 14 6.02 -5.57 21.28
C ALA A 14 6.54 -4.62 20.19
N VAL A 15 7.27 -5.14 19.20
CA VAL A 15 7.72 -4.34 18.03
C VAL A 15 6.50 -3.85 17.23
N PHE A 16 5.51 -4.71 16.99
CA PHE A 16 4.29 -4.34 16.29
C PHE A 16 3.47 -3.30 17.06
N GLU A 17 3.34 -3.45 18.37
CA GLU A 17 2.65 -2.48 19.22
C GLU A 17 3.32 -1.10 19.13
N ARG A 18 4.66 -1.04 19.20
CA ARG A 18 5.39 0.21 18.98
C ARG A 18 5.12 0.79 17.59
N LEU A 19 5.24 -0.03 16.54
CA LEU A 19 4.96 0.40 15.16
C LEU A 19 3.54 0.97 15.02
N ASN A 20 2.54 0.28 15.58
CA ASN A 20 1.14 0.67 15.49
C ASN A 20 0.80 1.89 16.35
N THR A 21 1.57 2.14 17.42
CA THR A 21 1.43 3.34 18.25
C THR A 21 1.70 4.60 17.44
N PHE A 22 2.60 4.58 16.45
CA PHE A 22 2.85 5.74 15.59
C PHE A 22 1.68 6.01 14.63
N GLY A 23 1.27 5.01 13.86
CA GLY A 23 0.39 5.21 12.71
C GLY A 23 -1.11 5.04 12.96
N ARG A 24 -1.50 4.14 13.88
CA ARG A 24 -2.88 3.61 14.00
C ARG A 24 -3.54 3.41 12.63
N SER A 25 -2.81 2.78 11.72
CA SER A 25 -3.22 2.69 10.32
C SER A 25 -4.42 1.77 10.16
N PRO A 26 -5.37 2.10 9.26
CA PRO A 26 -6.64 1.39 9.13
C PRO A 26 -6.49 -0.10 8.77
N PHE A 27 -5.37 -0.48 8.17
CA PHE A 27 -5.06 -1.86 7.78
C PHE A 27 -3.83 -2.43 8.50
N ALA A 28 -3.56 -1.94 9.73
CA ALA A 28 -2.51 -2.49 10.56
C ALA A 28 -2.72 -4.00 10.77
N THR A 29 -1.66 -4.79 10.62
CA THR A 29 -1.72 -6.25 10.64
C THR A 29 -0.53 -6.81 11.41
N PHE A 30 -0.83 -7.65 12.41
CA PHE A 30 0.12 -8.58 12.99
C PHE A 30 -0.28 -9.99 12.57
N MET A 31 0.58 -10.66 11.82
CA MET A 31 0.32 -12.03 11.37
C MET A 31 1.54 -12.90 11.66
N ARG A 32 1.29 -14.06 12.25
CA ARG A 32 2.29 -15.12 12.42
C ARG A 32 1.86 -16.33 11.58
N TRP A 33 2.74 -16.79 10.72
CA TRP A 33 2.61 -18.03 9.96
C TRP A 33 3.83 -18.90 10.26
N HIS A 34 3.68 -19.84 11.19
CA HIS A 34 4.77 -20.63 11.75
C HIS A 34 5.91 -19.75 12.32
N ASP A 35 7.07 -19.75 11.65
CA ASP A 35 8.29 -19.00 11.94
C ASP A 35 8.36 -17.64 11.22
N ARG A 36 7.35 -17.30 10.41
CA ARG A 36 7.30 -16.06 9.64
C ARG A 36 6.31 -15.07 10.24
N TYR A 37 6.71 -13.82 10.29
CA TYR A 37 5.95 -12.74 10.92
C TYR A 37 5.80 -11.57 9.96
N LEU A 38 4.60 -11.00 9.92
CA LEU A 38 4.31 -9.71 9.32
C LEU A 38 3.89 -8.75 10.43
N LEU A 39 4.58 -7.63 10.55
CA LEU A 39 4.23 -6.51 11.42
C LEU A 39 4.01 -5.30 10.50
N SER A 40 2.77 -4.94 10.22
CA SER A 40 2.42 -3.95 9.20
C SER A 40 1.60 -2.80 9.77
N ALA A 41 1.94 -1.57 9.38
CA ALA A 41 1.12 -0.37 9.59
C ALA A 41 0.62 0.16 8.24
N SER A 42 0.01 -0.72 7.45
CA SER A 42 -0.47 -0.35 6.11
C SER A 42 -1.65 0.63 6.18
N PRO A 43 -1.62 1.74 5.40
CA PRO A 43 -2.74 2.64 5.23
C PRO A 43 -3.68 2.24 4.09
N GLU A 44 -3.28 1.31 3.22
CA GLU A 44 -3.86 1.19 1.89
C GLU A 44 -4.69 -0.09 1.72
N ARG A 45 -5.92 0.09 1.22
CA ARG A 45 -6.77 -1.00 0.77
C ARG A 45 -6.38 -1.40 -0.65
N PHE A 46 -6.06 -2.66 -0.84
CA PHE A 46 -5.88 -3.22 -2.18
C PHE A 46 -7.23 -3.45 -2.83
N LEU A 47 -8.06 -4.34 -2.28
CA LEU A 47 -9.34 -4.69 -2.87
C LEU A 47 -10.29 -5.21 -1.80
N LYS A 48 -11.50 -4.66 -1.80
CA LYS A 48 -12.63 -5.11 -0.98
C LYS A 48 -13.77 -5.57 -1.87
N LYS A 49 -14.47 -6.61 -1.43
CA LYS A 49 -15.77 -7.02 -1.95
C LYS A 49 -16.81 -7.00 -0.83
N ALA A 50 -17.94 -6.33 -1.09
CA ALA A 50 -19.13 -6.36 -0.25
C ALA A 50 -20.36 -6.63 -1.13
N GLY A 51 -20.99 -7.79 -0.96
CA GLY A 51 -22.00 -8.27 -1.89
C GLY A 51 -21.43 -8.37 -3.31
N GLN A 52 -21.99 -7.66 -4.28
CA GLN A 52 -21.44 -7.59 -5.65
C GLN A 52 -20.51 -6.39 -5.87
N THR A 53 -20.34 -5.51 -4.89
CA THR A 53 -19.53 -4.31 -5.08
C THR A 53 -18.06 -4.62 -4.83
N LEU A 54 -17.19 -4.35 -5.81
CA LEU A 54 -15.74 -4.27 -5.66
C LEU A 54 -15.30 -2.83 -5.41
N ILE A 55 -14.37 -2.63 -4.49
CA ILE A 55 -13.82 -1.31 -4.12
C ILE A 55 -12.31 -1.42 -3.99
N SER A 56 -11.58 -0.53 -4.67
CA SER A 56 -10.13 -0.35 -4.53
C SER A 56 -9.84 1.11 -4.19
N GLN A 57 -8.87 1.35 -3.31
CA GLN A 57 -8.56 2.70 -2.82
C GLN A 57 -7.06 3.00 -2.92
N PRO A 58 -6.52 3.20 -4.14
CA PRO A 58 -5.11 3.51 -4.32
C PRO A 58 -4.72 4.83 -3.66
N ILE A 59 -3.50 4.86 -3.11
CA ILE A 59 -2.91 6.05 -2.49
C ILE A 59 -1.72 6.53 -3.34
N LYS A 60 -1.69 7.84 -3.65
CA LYS A 60 -0.53 8.52 -4.22
C LYS A 60 -0.43 9.92 -3.64
N GLY A 61 0.76 10.30 -3.20
CA GLY A 61 0.98 11.53 -2.46
C GLY A 61 0.73 11.39 -0.95
N THR A 62 1.67 11.92 -0.19
CA THR A 62 1.63 11.96 1.27
C THR A 62 2.35 13.20 1.74
N ARG A 63 1.82 13.87 2.76
CA ARG A 63 2.49 14.97 3.46
C ARG A 63 2.48 14.74 4.96
N ARG A 64 3.53 15.17 5.66
CA ARG A 64 3.58 15.10 7.12
C ARG A 64 2.53 16.04 7.72
N ARG A 65 2.08 15.74 8.95
CA ARG A 65 1.33 16.72 9.74
C ARG A 65 2.21 17.92 10.05
N GLY A 66 1.62 19.10 10.14
CA GLY A 66 2.31 20.31 10.54
C GLY A 66 2.41 20.45 12.06
N ASP A 67 3.44 21.13 12.54
CA ASP A 67 3.67 21.38 13.98
C ASP A 67 2.72 22.45 14.56
N SER A 68 1.95 23.13 13.69
CA SER A 68 0.90 24.07 14.07
C SER A 68 -0.34 23.88 13.18
N PRO A 69 -1.55 24.31 13.61
CA PRO A 69 -2.74 24.22 12.77
C PRO A 69 -2.60 24.91 11.41
N ALA A 70 -1.85 26.02 11.33
CA ALA A 70 -1.61 26.73 10.09
C ALA A 70 -0.70 25.94 9.15
N ALA A 71 0.44 25.44 9.65
CA ALA A 71 1.36 24.61 8.87
C ALA A 71 0.71 23.28 8.45
N ASP A 72 -0.15 22.71 9.29
CA ASP A 72 -0.85 21.46 8.99
C ASP A 72 -1.84 21.61 7.83
N GLU A 73 -2.57 22.73 7.82
CA GLU A 73 -3.49 23.09 6.73
C GLU A 73 -2.72 23.45 5.45
N GLU A 74 -1.57 24.11 5.56
CA GLU A 74 -0.69 24.37 4.42
C GLU A 74 -0.19 23.06 3.78
N ASN A 75 0.33 22.12 4.57
CA ASN A 75 0.73 20.80 4.09
C ASN A 75 -0.43 20.04 3.42
N ARG A 76 -1.64 20.16 3.98
CA ARG A 76 -2.85 19.55 3.40
C ARG A 76 -3.21 20.16 2.04
N ARG A 77 -3.14 21.49 1.92
CA ARG A 77 -3.38 22.23 0.67
C ARG A 77 -2.30 21.98 -0.37
N ASP A 78 -1.04 21.87 0.05
CA ASP A 78 0.07 21.51 -0.83
C ASP A 78 -0.19 20.14 -1.48
N LEU A 79 -0.55 19.12 -0.67
CA LEU A 79 -0.91 17.81 -1.21
C LEU A 79 -2.11 17.87 -2.16
N GLN A 80 -3.15 18.64 -1.80
CA GLN A 80 -4.35 18.80 -2.62
C GLN A 80 -4.05 19.41 -4.00
N ASN A 81 -3.08 20.33 -4.06
CA ASN A 81 -2.74 21.08 -5.27
C ASN A 81 -1.53 20.52 -6.02
N SER A 82 -0.83 19.53 -5.46
CA SER A 82 0.34 18.91 -6.07
C SER A 82 0.02 18.26 -7.42
N GLN A 83 0.58 18.83 -8.49
CA GLN A 83 0.38 18.32 -9.85
C GLN A 83 1.04 16.94 -10.03
N LYS A 84 2.23 16.73 -9.45
CA LYS A 84 2.93 15.43 -9.45
C LYS A 84 2.06 14.34 -8.82
N ASP A 85 1.62 14.56 -7.58
CA ASP A 85 0.85 13.57 -6.82
C ASP A 85 -0.49 13.24 -7.51
N ARG A 86 -1.16 14.26 -8.09
CA ARG A 86 -2.39 14.06 -8.87
C ARG A 86 -2.14 13.29 -10.16
N ALA A 87 -1.07 13.58 -10.89
CA ALA A 87 -0.73 12.87 -12.12
C ALA A 87 -0.45 11.39 -11.85
N GLU A 88 0.33 11.08 -10.81
CA GLU A 88 0.56 9.71 -10.36
C GLU A 88 -0.74 9.03 -9.95
N ASN A 89 -1.60 9.73 -9.21
CA ASN A 89 -2.86 9.17 -8.73
C ASN A 89 -3.79 8.82 -9.91
N VAL A 90 -3.95 9.70 -10.91
CA VAL A 90 -4.75 9.42 -12.11
C VAL A 90 -4.25 8.18 -12.83
N MET A 91 -2.93 8.07 -13.03
CA MET A 91 -2.34 6.92 -13.71
C MET A 91 -2.68 5.61 -13.01
N ILE A 92 -2.63 5.58 -11.67
CA ILE A 92 -3.00 4.39 -10.90
C ILE A 92 -4.52 4.16 -10.89
N VAL A 93 -5.33 5.21 -10.81
CA VAL A 93 -6.79 5.11 -10.90
C VAL A 93 -7.19 4.47 -12.23
N ASP A 94 -6.60 4.89 -13.34
CA ASP A 94 -6.90 4.31 -14.66
C ASP A 94 -6.46 2.85 -14.78
N LEU A 95 -5.30 2.51 -14.23
CA LEU A 95 -4.86 1.11 -14.14
C LEU A 95 -5.85 0.27 -13.32
N VAL A 96 -6.29 0.77 -12.15
CA VAL A 96 -7.25 0.07 -11.29
C VAL A 96 -8.62 -0.06 -11.96
N ARG A 97 -9.08 0.98 -12.68
CA ARG A 97 -10.31 0.90 -13.49
C ARG A 97 -10.22 -0.21 -14.52
N ASN A 98 -9.08 -0.33 -15.21
CA ASN A 98 -8.84 -1.39 -16.17
C ASN A 98 -8.80 -2.78 -15.52
N ASP A 99 -8.20 -2.92 -14.34
CA ASP A 99 -8.22 -4.18 -13.60
C ASP A 99 -9.65 -4.62 -13.24
N LEU A 100 -10.46 -3.70 -12.69
CA LEU A 100 -11.84 -3.99 -12.31
C LEU A 100 -12.73 -4.28 -13.54
N ALA A 101 -12.53 -3.57 -14.65
CA ALA A 101 -13.33 -3.74 -15.87
C ALA A 101 -13.33 -5.17 -16.44
N ARG A 102 -12.27 -5.95 -16.16
CA ARG A 102 -12.16 -7.36 -16.61
C ARG A 102 -13.28 -8.25 -16.06
N HIS A 103 -13.69 -8.00 -14.82
CA HIS A 103 -14.64 -8.85 -14.09
C HIS A 103 -15.93 -8.14 -13.66
N CYS A 104 -15.98 -6.82 -13.78
CA CYS A 104 -17.18 -6.04 -13.53
C CYS A 104 -18.14 -6.06 -14.73
N GLU A 105 -19.38 -5.65 -14.47
CA GLU A 105 -20.38 -5.38 -15.49
C GLU A 105 -19.93 -4.20 -16.36
N PRO A 106 -20.08 -4.26 -17.70
CA PRO A 106 -19.77 -3.14 -18.57
C PRO A 106 -20.45 -1.85 -18.12
N GLY A 107 -19.70 -0.76 -18.01
CA GLY A 107 -20.21 0.54 -17.56
C GLY A 107 -20.41 0.70 -16.04
N SER A 108 -20.23 -0.35 -15.25
CA SER A 108 -20.38 -0.27 -13.78
C SER A 108 -19.15 0.28 -13.05
N VAL A 109 -17.98 0.32 -13.71
CA VAL A 109 -16.75 0.79 -13.08
C VAL A 109 -16.73 2.32 -13.06
N GLN A 110 -16.74 2.89 -11.86
CA GLN A 110 -16.83 4.31 -11.60
C GLN A 110 -15.74 4.75 -10.61
N VAL A 111 -15.38 6.03 -10.67
CA VAL A 111 -14.51 6.68 -9.69
C VAL A 111 -15.42 7.46 -8.76
N ASP A 112 -15.72 6.89 -7.59
CA ASP A 112 -16.64 7.49 -6.60
C ASP A 112 -16.02 8.76 -5.98
N GLU A 113 -14.69 8.78 -5.85
CA GLU A 113 -13.94 9.92 -5.34
C GLU A 113 -12.56 9.97 -6.01
N LEU A 114 -12.16 11.15 -6.48
CA LEU A 114 -10.84 11.38 -7.09
C LEU A 114 -10.10 12.45 -6.29
N PHE A 115 -8.88 12.13 -5.85
CA PHE A 115 -8.00 12.99 -5.05
C PHE A 115 -8.54 13.39 -3.67
N GLY A 116 -9.29 12.50 -3.01
CA GLY A 116 -9.75 12.73 -1.64
C GLY A 116 -8.58 12.89 -0.67
N ILE A 117 -8.57 13.96 0.12
CA ILE A 117 -7.49 14.23 1.08
C ILE A 117 -7.92 13.78 2.47
N TYR A 118 -7.23 12.77 2.99
CA TYR A 118 -7.55 12.14 4.28
C TYR A 118 -6.45 12.44 5.29
N THR A 119 -6.82 13.03 6.42
CA THR A 119 -5.92 13.30 7.55
C THR A 119 -5.86 12.09 8.47
N PHE A 120 -4.66 11.54 8.64
CA PHE A 120 -4.35 10.54 9.64
C PHE A 120 -3.53 11.16 10.78
N ARG A 121 -3.18 10.33 11.78
CA ARG A 121 -2.46 10.79 12.97
C ARG A 121 -1.14 11.47 12.64
N THR A 122 -0.38 10.95 11.67
CA THR A 122 0.99 11.38 11.37
C THR A 122 1.18 11.96 9.97
N VAL A 123 0.19 11.80 9.08
CA VAL A 123 0.26 12.24 7.69
C VAL A 123 -1.10 12.63 7.13
N HIS A 124 -1.10 13.46 6.08
CA HIS A 124 -2.19 13.58 5.12
C HIS A 124 -1.92 12.67 3.92
N GLN A 125 -2.93 12.02 3.36
CA GLN A 125 -2.80 11.17 2.19
C GLN A 125 -3.88 11.46 1.15
N MET A 126 -3.51 11.39 -0.12
CA MET A 126 -4.45 11.49 -1.23
C MET A 126 -4.87 10.09 -1.67
N ILE A 127 -6.17 9.84 -1.56
CA ILE A 127 -6.82 8.56 -1.81
C ILE A 127 -7.91 8.77 -2.85
N SER A 128 -7.96 7.89 -3.83
CA SER A 128 -9.07 7.85 -4.80
C SER A 128 -9.82 6.54 -4.63
N THR A 129 -11.13 6.55 -4.83
CA THR A 129 -11.98 5.37 -4.66
C THR A 129 -12.51 4.93 -6.02
N VAL A 130 -12.14 3.71 -6.44
CA VAL A 130 -12.66 3.08 -7.66
C VAL A 130 -13.59 1.95 -7.26
N ARG A 131 -14.80 1.96 -7.81
CA ARG A 131 -15.86 1.01 -7.53
C ARG A 131 -16.30 0.31 -8.81
N GLY A 132 -16.74 -0.95 -8.71
CA GLY A 132 -17.45 -1.61 -9.80
C GLY A 132 -18.39 -2.71 -9.31
N THR A 133 -19.34 -3.12 -10.15
CA THR A 133 -20.25 -4.23 -9.86
C THR A 133 -19.69 -5.50 -10.45
N LEU A 134 -19.31 -6.47 -9.63
CA LEU A 134 -18.86 -7.79 -10.04
C LEU A 134 -19.96 -8.48 -10.85
N ARG A 135 -19.61 -8.93 -12.07
CA ARG A 135 -20.55 -9.59 -12.97
C ARG A 135 -21.09 -10.88 -12.37
N ALA A 136 -22.37 -11.15 -12.57
CA ALA A 136 -22.99 -12.41 -12.20
C ALA A 136 -22.22 -13.62 -12.78
N GLY A 137 -22.07 -14.68 -11.98
CA GLY A 137 -21.34 -15.89 -12.35
C GLY A 137 -19.82 -15.81 -12.27
N VAL A 138 -19.24 -14.63 -12.04
CA VAL A 138 -17.79 -14.50 -11.80
C VAL A 138 -17.47 -14.86 -10.35
N HIS A 139 -16.55 -15.81 -10.17
CA HIS A 139 -16.06 -16.15 -8.84
C HIS A 139 -15.22 -15.00 -8.24
N PRO A 140 -15.43 -14.57 -6.98
CA PRO A 140 -14.74 -13.42 -6.37
C PRO A 140 -13.21 -13.50 -6.41
N ILE A 141 -12.65 -14.69 -6.22
CA ILE A 141 -11.21 -14.95 -6.32
C ILE A 141 -10.67 -14.65 -7.73
N GLY A 142 -11.48 -14.83 -8.77
CA GLY A 142 -11.09 -14.49 -10.15
C GLY A 142 -10.79 -13.00 -10.29
N ALA A 143 -11.66 -12.15 -9.74
CA ALA A 143 -11.46 -10.71 -9.72
C ALA A 143 -10.21 -10.31 -8.92
N LEU A 144 -10.06 -10.85 -7.71
CA LEU A 144 -8.89 -10.63 -6.85
C LEU A 144 -7.58 -11.01 -7.55
N ARG A 145 -7.52 -12.20 -8.16
CA ARG A 145 -6.33 -12.70 -8.86
C ARG A 145 -5.98 -11.86 -10.09
N SER A 146 -6.98 -11.37 -10.82
CA SER A 146 -6.73 -10.56 -12.03
C SER A 146 -6.20 -9.16 -11.70
N ALA A 147 -6.64 -8.59 -10.57
CA ALA A 147 -6.24 -7.27 -10.12
C ALA A 147 -4.88 -7.30 -9.43
N PHE A 148 -4.48 -8.46 -8.90
CA PHE A 148 -3.21 -8.62 -8.21
C PHE A 148 -2.02 -8.60 -9.18
N PRO A 149 -0.88 -7.99 -8.80
CA PRO A 149 -0.63 -7.23 -7.57
C PRO A 149 -1.20 -5.80 -7.60
N PRO A 150 -1.27 -5.10 -6.44
CA PRO A 150 -1.75 -3.73 -6.34
C PRO A 150 -1.05 -2.78 -7.33
N GLY A 151 -1.86 -2.00 -8.07
CA GLY A 151 -1.35 -1.07 -9.09
C GLY A 151 -0.41 0.00 -8.52
N SER A 152 -0.70 0.49 -7.31
CA SER A 152 0.11 1.50 -6.61
C SER A 152 1.54 1.04 -6.31
N MET A 153 1.77 -0.28 -6.26
CA MET A 153 3.06 -0.91 -5.93
C MET A 153 3.79 -1.50 -7.14
N THR A 154 3.23 -1.38 -8.33
CA THR A 154 3.86 -1.83 -9.57
C THR A 154 4.20 -0.63 -10.44
N GLY A 155 3.23 -0.17 -11.22
CA GLY A 155 3.39 0.91 -12.20
C GLY A 155 2.44 0.69 -13.37
N ALA A 156 2.39 1.66 -14.29
CA ALA A 156 1.57 1.57 -15.49
C ALA A 156 2.46 1.74 -16.74
N PRO A 157 2.44 0.82 -17.72
CA PRO A 157 1.69 -0.44 -17.78
C PRO A 157 2.19 -1.51 -16.79
N LYS A 158 1.25 -2.22 -16.13
CA LYS A 158 1.54 -3.15 -15.01
C LYS A 158 2.58 -4.21 -15.31
N VAL A 159 2.42 -4.93 -16.43
CA VAL A 159 3.32 -6.05 -16.78
C VAL A 159 4.74 -5.56 -17.01
N MET A 160 4.91 -4.51 -17.82
CA MET A 160 6.21 -3.90 -18.09
C MET A 160 6.86 -3.38 -16.80
N ALA A 161 6.09 -2.71 -15.93
CA ALA A 161 6.60 -2.25 -14.64
C ALA A 161 7.11 -3.42 -13.78
N MET A 162 6.38 -4.54 -13.72
CA MET A 162 6.83 -5.74 -12.99
C MET A 162 8.09 -6.37 -13.60
N GLU A 163 8.22 -6.40 -14.91
CA GLU A 163 9.44 -6.90 -15.58
C GLU A 163 10.67 -6.03 -15.27
N LEU A 164 10.49 -4.71 -15.21
CA LEU A 164 11.56 -3.78 -14.82
C LEU A 164 11.90 -3.91 -13.33
N ILE A 165 10.88 -4.07 -12.47
CA ILE A 165 11.07 -4.35 -11.04
C ILE A 165 11.92 -5.61 -10.85
N GLU A 166 11.57 -6.72 -11.51
CA GLU A 166 12.35 -7.97 -11.42
C GLU A 166 13.78 -7.81 -11.96
N ARG A 167 13.96 -6.96 -12.98
CA ARG A 167 15.29 -6.69 -13.55
C ARG A 167 16.18 -5.89 -12.61
N TYR A 168 15.62 -4.89 -11.92
CA TYR A 168 16.41 -3.89 -11.18
C TYR A 168 16.44 -4.10 -9.66
N GLU A 169 15.45 -4.79 -9.07
CA GLU A 169 15.51 -5.13 -7.66
C GLU A 169 16.45 -6.31 -7.40
N HIS A 170 17.32 -6.17 -6.40
CA HIS A 170 18.30 -7.20 -6.05
C HIS A 170 17.70 -8.38 -5.28
N THR A 171 16.47 -8.23 -4.76
CA THR A 171 15.81 -9.24 -3.93
C THR A 171 14.36 -9.38 -4.33
N ARG A 172 13.81 -10.58 -4.12
CA ARG A 172 12.38 -10.81 -4.32
C ARG A 172 11.60 -10.12 -3.22
N ARG A 173 10.48 -9.49 -3.59
CA ARG A 173 9.62 -8.77 -2.63
C ARG A 173 8.94 -9.68 -1.60
N GLY A 174 8.76 -10.98 -1.91
CA GLY A 174 8.09 -11.90 -1.00
C GLY A 174 6.67 -11.42 -0.66
N LEU A 175 6.42 -11.08 0.61
CA LEU A 175 5.11 -10.56 1.04
C LEU A 175 4.98 -9.04 0.84
N TYR A 176 6.09 -8.28 0.75
CA TYR A 176 6.06 -6.85 0.47
C TYR A 176 5.40 -6.59 -0.90
N SER A 177 4.60 -5.53 -0.99
CA SER A 177 3.73 -5.23 -2.14
C SER A 177 2.66 -6.28 -2.45
N GLY A 178 2.53 -7.33 -1.63
CA GLY A 178 1.43 -8.29 -1.68
C GLY A 178 0.18 -7.76 -0.97
N GLY A 179 -0.64 -8.68 -0.45
CA GLY A 179 -1.83 -8.33 0.32
C GLY A 179 -2.11 -9.33 1.43
N VAL A 180 -2.60 -8.82 2.56
CA VAL A 180 -3.14 -9.62 3.67
C VAL A 180 -4.55 -9.14 3.97
N GLY A 181 -5.43 -10.08 4.30
CA GLY A 181 -6.84 -9.81 4.48
C GLY A 181 -7.59 -11.05 4.90
N TYR A 182 -8.90 -10.99 4.78
CA TYR A 182 -9.79 -12.10 5.09
C TYR A 182 -10.80 -12.30 3.96
N MET A 183 -11.38 -13.50 3.92
CA MET A 183 -12.54 -13.83 3.10
C MET A 183 -13.58 -14.53 3.98
N THR A 184 -14.84 -14.10 3.87
CA THR A 184 -15.96 -14.69 4.60
C THR A 184 -16.51 -15.91 3.84
N PRO A 185 -17.26 -16.82 4.50
CA PRO A 185 -17.91 -17.94 3.82
C PRO A 185 -18.88 -17.55 2.70
N VAL A 186 -19.42 -16.32 2.74
CA VAL A 186 -20.29 -15.76 1.69
C VAL A 186 -19.50 -15.09 0.56
N GLY A 187 -18.17 -15.18 0.60
CA GLY A 187 -17.27 -14.71 -0.46
C GLY A 187 -17.05 -13.19 -0.47
N ASP A 188 -17.37 -12.48 0.60
CA ASP A 188 -16.93 -11.09 0.80
C ASP A 188 -15.51 -11.07 1.35
N PHE A 189 -14.75 -10.02 1.04
CA PHE A 189 -13.35 -9.95 1.42
C PHE A 189 -12.86 -8.50 1.57
N ASP A 190 -11.77 -8.31 2.30
CA ASP A 190 -11.05 -7.04 2.36
C ASP A 190 -9.55 -7.35 2.49
N PHE A 191 -8.77 -6.96 1.49
CA PHE A 191 -7.32 -7.14 1.44
C PHE A 191 -6.63 -5.78 1.40
N ASN A 192 -5.56 -5.66 2.19
CA ASN A 192 -4.69 -4.49 2.18
C ASN A 192 -3.57 -4.63 1.13
N VAL A 193 -2.78 -3.57 0.99
CA VAL A 193 -1.45 -3.61 0.39
C VAL A 193 -0.44 -3.81 1.50
N VAL A 194 0.47 -4.77 1.40
CA VAL A 194 1.55 -4.95 2.39
C VAL A 194 2.67 -3.94 2.13
N ILE A 195 2.59 -2.81 2.85
CA ILE A 195 3.56 -1.72 2.90
C ILE A 195 3.70 -1.22 4.33
N ARG A 196 4.75 -0.43 4.60
CA ARG A 196 5.10 0.01 5.97
C ARG A 196 5.15 -1.19 6.92
N SER A 197 5.84 -2.24 6.46
CA SER A 197 5.87 -3.56 7.08
C SER A 197 7.28 -4.01 7.42
N ILE A 198 7.42 -4.63 8.58
CA ILE A 198 8.57 -5.44 8.96
C ILE A 198 8.19 -6.90 8.68
N LEU A 199 9.00 -7.57 7.86
CA LEU A 199 8.96 -9.01 7.67
C LEU A 199 10.03 -9.64 8.54
N TYR A 200 9.68 -10.66 9.33
CA TYR A 200 10.63 -11.35 10.18
C TYR A 200 10.53 -12.86 10.01
N ASN A 201 11.66 -13.51 9.76
CA ASN A 201 11.81 -14.96 9.77
C ASN A 201 12.59 -15.35 11.03
N ALA A 202 11.91 -16.01 11.97
CA ALA A 202 12.49 -16.44 13.23
C ALA A 202 13.45 -17.62 13.08
N ALA A 203 13.27 -18.49 12.08
CA ALA A 203 14.16 -19.62 11.85
C ALA A 203 15.54 -19.18 11.34
N SER A 204 15.57 -18.18 10.45
CA SER A 204 16.83 -17.61 9.93
C SER A 204 17.26 -16.34 10.65
N GLN A 205 16.51 -15.90 11.67
CA GLN A 205 16.72 -14.63 12.38
C GLN A 205 16.85 -13.43 11.43
N TYR A 206 16.09 -13.43 10.34
CA TYR A 206 16.20 -12.41 9.30
C TYR A 206 15.05 -11.41 9.39
N ILE A 207 15.38 -10.15 9.58
CA ILE A 207 14.46 -9.01 9.60
C ILE A 207 14.62 -8.26 8.29
N SER A 208 13.51 -7.92 7.64
CA SER A 208 13.48 -7.17 6.39
C SER A 208 12.46 -6.04 6.44
N VAL A 209 12.88 -4.87 6.00
CA VAL A 209 12.07 -3.67 5.80
C VAL A 209 12.27 -3.23 4.35
N GLN A 210 11.26 -3.48 3.52
CA GLN A 210 11.27 -3.06 2.13
C GLN A 210 10.44 -1.78 1.95
N VAL A 211 11.00 -0.85 1.18
CA VAL A 211 10.42 0.45 0.85
C VAL A 211 10.69 0.79 -0.61
N GLY A 212 9.85 1.65 -1.17
CA GLY A 212 9.95 2.07 -2.56
C GLY A 212 9.29 3.42 -2.80
N GLY A 213 9.62 4.01 -3.94
CA GLY A 213 9.03 5.24 -4.48
C GLY A 213 8.35 4.97 -5.83
N ALA A 214 7.68 5.99 -6.36
CA ALA A 214 7.10 5.95 -7.69
C ALA A 214 8.01 6.72 -8.63
N ILE A 215 8.69 6.02 -9.54
CA ILE A 215 9.57 6.67 -10.51
C ILE A 215 8.74 7.13 -11.70
N VAL A 216 8.68 8.44 -11.91
CA VAL A 216 8.09 9.10 -13.07
C VAL A 216 9.17 9.79 -13.91
N TYR A 217 8.80 10.34 -15.06
CA TYR A 217 9.77 10.88 -16.02
C TYR A 217 10.62 12.05 -15.46
N ASP A 218 10.06 12.80 -14.51
CA ASP A 218 10.62 13.95 -13.83
C ASP A 218 11.06 13.64 -12.38
N SER A 219 11.15 12.37 -12.00
CA SER A 219 11.69 11.98 -10.70
C SER A 219 13.19 12.29 -10.61
N GLU A 220 13.58 12.96 -9.52
CA GLU A 220 14.98 13.16 -9.16
C GLU A 220 15.46 11.98 -8.29
N PRO A 221 16.54 11.25 -8.70
CA PRO A 221 16.97 10.03 -8.01
C PRO A 221 17.21 10.19 -6.51
N GLU A 222 17.86 11.28 -6.11
CA GLU A 222 18.17 11.59 -4.72
C GLU A 222 16.89 11.79 -3.89
N GLN A 223 15.92 12.53 -4.43
CA GLN A 223 14.64 12.77 -3.75
C GLN A 223 13.84 11.47 -3.57
N GLU A 224 13.81 10.60 -4.57
CA GLU A 224 13.12 9.30 -4.49
C GLU A 224 13.77 8.37 -3.45
N TYR A 225 15.10 8.45 -3.32
CA TYR A 225 15.83 7.71 -2.28
C TYR A 225 15.56 8.27 -0.88
N GLU A 226 15.54 9.59 -0.71
CA GLU A 226 15.16 10.23 0.55
C GLU A 226 13.72 9.88 0.96
N GLU A 227 12.79 9.81 0.00
CA GLU A 227 11.42 9.35 0.26
C GLU A 227 11.39 7.89 0.74
N CYS A 228 12.23 7.02 0.18
CA CYS A 228 12.37 5.64 0.67
C CYS A 228 12.85 5.61 2.14
N LEU A 229 13.87 6.40 2.49
CA LEU A 229 14.37 6.49 3.86
C LEU A 229 13.29 7.00 4.83
N LEU A 230 12.54 8.02 4.39
CA LEU A 230 11.41 8.57 5.14
C LEU A 230 10.35 7.50 5.42
N LYS A 231 10.00 6.69 4.42
CA LYS A 231 9.05 5.58 4.58
C LYS A 231 9.58 4.52 5.53
N ALA A 232 10.89 4.25 5.52
CA ALA A 232 11.54 3.24 6.37
C ALA A 232 11.63 3.65 7.85
N GLU A 233 11.71 4.95 8.12
CA GLU A 233 12.00 5.54 9.43
C GLU A 233 11.14 4.96 10.57
N ALA A 234 9.83 4.88 10.39
CA ALA A 234 8.92 4.42 11.44
C ALA A 234 9.16 2.95 11.84
N MET A 235 9.47 2.09 10.86
CA MET A 235 9.76 0.67 11.12
C MET A 235 11.12 0.50 11.78
N ILE A 236 12.12 1.25 11.32
CA ILE A 236 13.47 1.23 11.93
C ILE A 236 13.41 1.72 13.37
N ARG A 237 12.65 2.77 13.66
CA ARG A 237 12.44 3.27 15.04
C ARG A 237 11.75 2.20 15.90
N ALA A 238 10.68 1.57 15.41
CA ALA A 238 10.00 0.50 16.14
C ALA A 238 10.91 -0.69 16.46
N LEU A 239 11.83 -1.04 15.56
CA LEU A 239 12.83 -2.10 15.77
C LEU A 239 13.88 -1.74 16.84
N LYS A 240 14.29 -0.47 16.91
CA LYS A 240 15.34 -0.01 17.85
C LYS A 240 14.85 0.16 19.30
N GLY A 241 13.55 0.30 19.51
CA GLY A 241 12.96 0.57 20.83
C GLY A 241 12.61 2.03 20.98
#